data_AF-A0A7C0WGX1-F1
#
_entry.id   AF-A0A7C0WGX1-F1
#
_cell.length_a   1.000
_cell.length_b   1.000
_cell.length_c   1.000
_cell.angle_alpha   90.00
_cell.angle_beta   90.00
_cell.angle_gamma   90.00
#
_symmetry.space_group_name_H-M   'P 1'
#
loop_
_entity.id
_entity.type
_entity.pdbx_description
1 polymer ?
#
loop_
_entity_poly.entity_id
_entity_poly.type
_entity_poly.pdbx_seq_one_letter_code
_entity_poly.pdbx_strand_id
1 'polypeptide(L)'
;MVHMLKRWRINPVVSFTGKTFPISCRTIRNRPIKREKMRNFLLIFLFSFNFLALPNRSVDAQNNETEIRALWVTRWDYSSPEDIRNIVKNAAAFRFNLLLFQVRGNATVFYSSNIEPWAREMGGSDPGWNPLKMAIAEAHEVGIQLHAWINVLPGWRGDKPPQNQKQIYRAHPDWFMTDESGNPMPL
;
A
#
# COMPACT_ATOMS: atom_id res chain seq x y z
N MET A 1 14.26 17.46 28.77
CA MET A 1 12.84 17.41 29.17
C MET A 1 12.12 16.53 28.16
N VAL A 2 11.92 15.26 28.55
CA VAL A 2 11.33 14.18 27.73
C VAL A 2 9.82 14.34 27.73
N HIS A 3 9.15 14.32 26.57
CA HIS A 3 7.71 14.07 26.35
C HIS A 3 7.49 14.09 24.81
N MET A 4 6.70 13.26 24.12
CA MET A 4 5.82 12.15 24.47
C MET A 4 5.35 11.55 23.12
N LEU A 5 5.75 10.32 22.76
CA LEU A 5 5.24 9.64 21.56
C LEU A 5 4.00 8.81 21.96
N LYS A 6 2.82 9.19 21.46
CA LYS A 6 1.56 8.44 21.65
C LYS A 6 1.57 7.18 20.78
N ARG A 7 1.66 6.03 21.44
CA ARG A 7 1.53 4.69 20.87
C ARG A 7 0.05 4.30 20.80
N TRP A 8 -0.47 4.02 19.60
CA TRP A 8 -1.79 3.41 19.42
C TRP A 8 -1.67 1.89 19.54
N ARG A 9 -2.50 1.28 20.40
CA ARG A 9 -2.55 -0.16 20.66
C ARG A 9 -3.97 -0.63 20.34
N ILE A 10 -4.08 -1.57 19.40
CA ILE A 10 -5.35 -2.16 18.96
C ILE A 10 -5.57 -3.43 19.80
N ASN A 11 -6.66 -3.48 20.55
CA ASN A 11 -7.08 -4.68 21.31
C ASN A 11 -8.00 -5.55 20.44
N PRO A 12 -7.81 -6.88 20.39
CA PRO A 12 -8.87 -7.80 20.00
C PRO A 12 -9.57 -8.35 21.24
N VAL A 13 -10.88 -8.10 21.35
CA VAL A 13 -11.81 -8.80 22.25
C VAL A 13 -12.71 -9.65 21.38
N VAL A 14 -12.67 -10.98 21.55
CA VAL A 14 -13.82 -11.87 21.29
C VAL A 14 -13.75 -13.03 22.30
N SER A 15 -14.78 -13.13 23.16
CA SER A 15 -14.94 -14.21 24.14
C SER A 15 -15.66 -15.41 23.54
N PHE A 16 -15.18 -16.62 23.85
CA PHE A 16 -15.85 -17.89 23.52
C PHE A 16 -16.99 -18.17 24.50
N THR A 17 -18.18 -18.48 23.97
CA THR A 17 -19.34 -18.93 24.74
C THR A 17 -19.28 -20.45 24.91
N GLY A 18 -19.40 -20.91 26.16
CA GLY A 18 -19.41 -22.32 26.52
C GLY A 18 -20.76 -22.99 26.26
N LYS A 19 -20.73 -24.22 25.76
CA LYS A 19 -21.81 -25.21 25.88
C LYS A 19 -21.22 -26.60 26.03
N THR A 20 -21.45 -27.22 27.18
CA THR A 20 -21.19 -28.64 27.45
C THR A 20 -22.41 -29.46 27.02
N PHE A 21 -22.18 -30.60 26.36
CA PHE A 21 -23.22 -31.57 26.00
C PHE A 21 -22.97 -32.89 26.75
N PRO A 22 -24.02 -33.55 27.29
CA PRO A 22 -23.86 -34.78 28.06
C PRO A 22 -23.65 -36.00 27.14
N ILE A 23 -22.67 -36.83 27.48
CA ILE A 23 -22.41 -38.11 26.80
C ILE A 23 -23.22 -39.20 27.52
N SER A 24 -24.27 -39.69 26.86
CA SER A 24 -25.01 -40.90 27.27
C SER A 24 -24.25 -42.14 26.77
N CYS A 25 -23.66 -42.89 27.70
CA CYS A 25 -22.99 -44.15 27.40
C CYS A 25 -24.02 -45.25 27.09
N ARG A 26 -24.00 -45.77 25.85
CA ARG A 26 -24.81 -46.94 25.45
C ARG A 26 -23.87 -48.11 25.16
N THR A 27 -23.97 -49.16 25.96
CA THR A 27 -23.18 -50.39 25.83
C THR A 27 -23.46 -51.08 24.49
N ILE A 28 -22.45 -51.18 23.63
CA ILE A 28 -22.52 -51.93 22.37
C ILE A 28 -22.09 -53.37 22.64
N ARG A 29 -22.99 -54.32 22.34
CA ARG A 29 -22.75 -55.77 22.44
C ARG A 29 -21.77 -56.21 21.36
N ASN A 30 -20.76 -56.98 21.74
CA ASN A 30 -19.79 -57.60 20.83
C ASN A 30 -20.49 -58.59 19.88
N ARG A 31 -20.26 -58.44 18.57
CA ARG A 31 -20.43 -59.52 17.57
C ARG A 31 -19.05 -59.90 17.03
N PRO A 32 -18.73 -61.20 16.87
CA PRO A 32 -17.43 -61.62 16.39
C PRO A 32 -17.25 -61.32 14.89
N ILE A 33 -16.12 -60.68 14.56
CA ILE A 33 -15.71 -60.32 13.21
C ILE A 33 -15.07 -61.54 12.55
N LYS A 34 -15.62 -61.99 11.41
CA LYS A 34 -15.04 -63.05 10.58
C LYS A 34 -13.73 -62.56 9.93
N ARG A 35 -12.68 -63.36 10.10
CA ARG A 35 -11.39 -63.24 9.39
C ARG A 35 -11.60 -63.49 7.91
N GLU A 36 -11.38 -62.49 7.06
CA GLU A 36 -10.85 -62.75 5.72
C GLU A 36 -10.27 -61.49 5.06
N LYS A 37 -9.14 -61.70 4.37
CA LYS A 37 -8.47 -60.81 3.41
C LYS A 37 -7.54 -59.73 3.97
N MET A 38 -6.51 -60.18 4.70
CA MET A 38 -5.20 -59.52 4.72
C MET A 38 -4.51 -59.69 3.36
N ARG A 39 -4.87 -58.88 2.38
CA ARG A 39 -4.05 -58.66 1.18
C ARG A 39 -4.35 -57.28 0.61
N ASN A 40 -4.09 -56.25 1.39
CA ASN A 40 -4.00 -54.84 0.94
C ASN A 40 -3.38 -53.88 1.99
N PHE A 41 -2.88 -54.38 3.13
CA PHE A 41 -2.36 -53.52 4.20
C PHE A 41 -0.88 -53.09 4.01
N LEU A 42 -0.17 -53.66 3.05
CA LEU A 42 1.25 -53.36 2.82
C LEU A 42 1.50 -52.05 2.05
N LEU A 43 0.48 -51.53 1.33
CA LEU A 43 0.60 -50.29 0.56
C LEU A 43 0.34 -49.02 1.39
N ILE A 44 -0.32 -49.14 2.55
CA ILE A 44 -0.66 -47.99 3.40
C ILE A 44 0.51 -47.60 4.32
N PHE A 45 1.37 -48.55 4.67
CA PHE A 45 2.51 -48.32 5.56
C PHE A 45 3.69 -47.62 4.88
N LEU A 46 3.86 -47.76 3.55
CA LEU A 46 4.91 -47.07 2.80
C LEU A 46 4.56 -45.62 2.45
N PHE A 47 3.28 -45.25 2.47
CA PHE A 47 2.83 -43.88 2.20
C PHE A 47 2.76 -43.01 3.46
N SER A 48 2.66 -43.61 4.65
CA SER A 48 2.57 -42.90 5.92
C SER A 48 3.93 -42.60 6.57
N PHE A 49 5.02 -43.24 6.12
CA PHE A 49 6.37 -43.03 6.68
C PHE A 49 7.16 -41.89 6.02
N ASN A 50 6.67 -41.31 4.91
CA ASN A 50 7.29 -40.14 4.26
C ASN A 50 6.64 -38.80 4.65
N PHE A 51 5.70 -38.80 5.60
CA PHE A 51 4.98 -37.59 6.01
C PHE A 51 5.45 -37.02 7.37
N LEU A 52 6.54 -37.53 7.93
CA LEU A 52 6.99 -37.16 9.28
C LEU A 52 8.49 -36.80 9.34
N ALA A 53 8.93 -35.96 8.42
CA ALA A 53 10.20 -35.23 8.52
C ALA A 53 10.16 -33.95 7.67
N LEU A 54 9.09 -33.16 7.79
CA LEU A 54 9.26 -31.74 7.49
C LEU A 54 10.06 -31.18 8.66
N PRO A 55 11.28 -30.65 8.46
CA PRO A 55 11.90 -29.86 9.50
C PRO A 55 10.87 -28.81 9.91
N ASN A 56 10.66 -28.62 11.21
CA ASN A 56 10.07 -27.39 11.71
C ASN A 56 10.96 -26.26 11.17
N ARG A 57 10.66 -25.74 9.98
CA ARG A 57 10.96 -24.37 9.67
C ARG A 57 10.12 -23.61 10.67
N SER A 58 10.72 -23.32 11.84
CA SER A 58 10.52 -21.99 12.37
C SER A 58 10.80 -21.08 11.18
N VAL A 59 9.74 -20.52 10.60
CA VAL A 59 9.90 -19.28 9.87
C VAL A 59 10.33 -18.34 10.98
N ASP A 60 11.64 -18.32 11.22
CA ASP A 60 12.28 -17.22 11.91
C ASP A 60 11.97 -16.04 11.00
N ALA A 61 10.84 -15.39 11.27
CA ALA A 61 10.50 -14.09 10.74
C ALA A 61 11.48 -13.12 11.41
N GLN A 62 12.76 -13.21 11.00
CA GLN A 62 13.65 -12.09 11.06
C GLN A 62 12.96 -11.06 10.18
N ASN A 63 12.26 -10.13 10.81
CA ASN A 63 11.86 -8.87 10.19
C ASN A 63 13.16 -8.13 9.85
N ASN A 64 13.81 -8.55 8.75
CA ASN A 64 14.85 -7.78 8.08
C ASN A 64 14.17 -6.63 7.34
N GLU A 65 13.47 -5.78 8.08
CA GLU A 65 13.06 -4.50 7.55
C GLU A 65 14.35 -3.70 7.32
N THR A 66 14.78 -3.63 6.07
CA THR A 66 15.84 -2.73 5.64
C THR A 66 15.50 -1.32 6.11
N GLU A 67 16.42 -0.67 6.83
CA GLU A 67 16.28 0.73 7.24
C GLU A 67 15.84 1.59 6.05
N ILE A 68 14.75 2.34 6.20
CA ILE A 68 14.27 3.27 5.17
C ILE A 68 15.02 4.59 5.29
N ARG A 69 15.73 4.96 4.23
CA ARG A 69 16.35 6.26 4.04
C ARG A 69 15.64 6.92 2.88
N ALA A 70 14.59 7.67 3.21
CA ALA A 70 13.71 8.29 2.24
C ALA A 70 14.10 9.75 1.95
N LEU A 71 14.01 10.13 0.68
CA LEU A 71 14.07 11.52 0.23
C LEU A 71 12.70 11.94 -0.29
N TRP A 72 12.16 13.03 0.23
CA TRP A 72 10.93 13.62 -0.32
C TRP A 72 11.28 14.56 -1.47
N VAL A 73 10.75 14.26 -2.64
CA VAL A 73 10.83 15.09 -3.84
C VAL A 73 9.48 15.76 -4.03
N THR A 74 9.45 17.07 -3.83
CA THR A 74 8.26 17.88 -4.00
C THR A 74 8.01 18.17 -5.47
N ARG A 75 6.78 18.53 -5.81
CA ARG A 75 6.39 18.93 -7.16
C ARG A 75 7.09 20.20 -7.69
N TRP A 76 7.87 20.89 -6.85
CA TRP A 76 8.61 22.10 -7.20
C TRP A 76 10.06 21.81 -7.56
N ASP A 77 10.55 20.61 -7.23
CA ASP A 77 11.95 20.24 -7.38
C ASP A 77 12.29 19.78 -8.80
N TYR A 78 11.29 19.57 -9.66
CA TYR A 78 11.49 19.11 -11.03
C TYR A 78 10.52 19.78 -12.00
N SER A 79 11.07 20.14 -13.16
CA SER A 79 10.32 20.67 -14.31
C SER A 79 10.82 20.11 -15.64
N SER A 80 11.95 19.38 -15.61
CA SER A 80 12.58 18.79 -16.77
C SER A 80 13.05 17.35 -16.50
N PRO A 81 13.27 16.55 -17.56
CA PRO A 81 13.93 15.26 -17.46
C PRO A 81 15.28 15.30 -16.73
N GLU A 82 16.03 16.38 -16.91
CA GLU A 82 17.36 16.54 -16.33
C GLU A 82 17.31 16.74 -14.80
N ASP A 83 16.29 17.43 -14.30
CA ASP A 83 16.08 17.59 -12.85
C ASP A 83 15.90 16.22 -12.20
N ILE A 84 15.09 15.34 -12.79
CA ILE A 84 14.82 13.99 -12.28
C ILE A 84 16.10 13.15 -12.26
N ARG A 85 16.88 13.17 -13.35
CA ARG A 85 18.19 12.49 -13.40
C ARG A 85 19.12 12.95 -12.28
N ASN A 86 19.23 14.25 -12.08
CA ASN A 86 20.10 14.82 -11.06
C ASN A 86 19.61 14.48 -9.64
N ILE A 87 18.29 14.51 -9.39
CA ILE A 87 17.70 14.09 -8.12
C ILE A 87 18.03 12.63 -7.81
N VAL A 88 17.80 11.72 -8.76
CA VAL A 88 18.06 10.28 -8.57
C VAL A 88 19.55 10.01 -8.38
N LYS A 89 20.41 10.62 -9.21
CA LYS A 89 21.87 10.53 -9.08
C LYS A 89 22.34 10.96 -7.69
N ASN A 90 21.85 12.10 -7.20
CA ASN A 90 22.20 12.60 -5.87
C ASN A 90 21.65 11.69 -4.77
N ALA A 91 20.41 11.22 -4.89
CA ALA A 91 19.81 10.31 -3.93
C ALA A 91 20.64 9.02 -3.78
N ALA A 92 21.11 8.46 -4.90
CA ALA A 92 22.01 7.30 -4.91
C ALA A 92 23.37 7.62 -4.27
N ALA A 93 23.97 8.76 -4.62
CA ALA A 93 25.26 9.20 -4.06
C ALA A 93 25.22 9.35 -2.53
N PHE A 94 24.08 9.83 -1.99
CA PHE A 94 23.84 9.98 -0.56
C PHE A 94 23.21 8.74 0.10
N ARG A 95 23.15 7.60 -0.60
CA ARG A 95 22.71 6.29 -0.07
C ARG A 95 21.23 6.24 0.36
N PHE A 96 20.37 7.11 -0.15
CA PHE A 96 18.92 6.96 -0.02
C PHE A 96 18.45 5.68 -0.74
N ASN A 97 17.41 5.04 -0.24
CA ASN A 97 16.83 3.83 -0.84
C ASN A 97 15.35 3.95 -1.20
N LEU A 98 14.72 5.10 -0.91
CA LEU A 98 13.34 5.39 -1.24
C LEU A 98 13.16 6.85 -1.66
N LEU A 99 12.49 7.10 -2.77
CA LEU A 99 11.94 8.41 -3.12
C LEU A 99 10.45 8.45 -2.80
N LEU A 100 10.04 9.45 -2.01
CA LEU A 100 8.66 9.88 -1.93
C LEU A 100 8.48 10.94 -3.02
N PHE A 101 7.89 10.60 -4.16
CA PHE A 101 7.86 11.47 -5.33
C PHE A 101 6.48 12.09 -5.51
N GLN A 102 6.34 13.40 -5.25
CA GLN A 102 5.04 14.06 -5.28
C GLN A 102 4.52 14.25 -6.70
N VAL A 103 3.41 13.57 -7.04
CA VAL A 103 2.81 13.56 -8.38
C VAL A 103 1.46 14.24 -8.47
N ARG A 104 0.82 14.52 -7.32
CA ARG A 104 -0.45 15.24 -7.22
C ARG A 104 -0.41 16.24 -6.07
N GLY A 105 -0.80 17.48 -6.36
CA GLY A 105 -0.74 18.57 -5.40
C GLY A 105 -2.09 19.21 -5.06
N ASN A 106 -2.76 19.85 -6.04
CA ASN A 106 -4.01 20.60 -5.83
C ASN A 106 -5.09 20.16 -6.83
N ALA A 107 -5.40 18.86 -6.85
CA ALA A 107 -6.19 18.23 -7.91
C ALA A 107 -5.66 18.53 -9.33
N THR A 108 -4.34 18.49 -9.43
CA THR A 108 -3.57 18.55 -10.68
C THR A 108 -2.41 17.58 -10.60
N VAL A 109 -2.01 17.04 -11.76
CA VAL A 109 -1.07 15.91 -11.84
C VAL A 109 0.20 16.22 -12.63
N PHE A 110 1.24 15.44 -12.35
CA PHE A 110 2.54 15.43 -13.01
C PHE A 110 2.79 14.10 -13.75
N TYR A 111 1.73 13.51 -14.27
CA TYR A 111 1.73 12.28 -15.06
C TYR A 111 0.55 12.30 -16.03
N SER A 112 0.65 11.50 -17.10
CA SER A 112 -0.45 11.36 -18.06
C SER A 112 -1.68 10.76 -17.38
N SER A 113 -2.76 11.54 -17.29
CA SER A 113 -4.00 11.18 -16.62
C SER A 113 -5.20 11.54 -17.48
N ASN A 114 -6.23 10.68 -17.45
CA ASN A 114 -7.53 10.95 -18.06
C ASN A 114 -8.55 11.51 -17.08
N ILE A 115 -8.18 11.65 -15.80
CA ILE A 115 -9.07 12.03 -14.70
C ILE A 115 -8.82 13.48 -14.29
N GLU A 116 -7.57 13.81 -13.97
CA GLU A 116 -7.19 15.13 -13.47
C GLU A 116 -6.33 15.88 -14.50
N PRO A 117 -6.45 17.21 -14.57
CA PRO A 117 -5.67 17.99 -15.51
C PRO A 117 -4.20 18.10 -15.08
N TRP A 118 -3.34 18.39 -16.05
CA TRP A 118 -1.94 18.70 -15.81
C TRP A 118 -1.78 19.93 -14.90
N ALA A 119 -0.74 19.88 -14.07
CA ALA A 119 -0.37 20.96 -13.17
C ALA A 119 0.08 22.21 -13.93
N ARG A 120 -0.18 23.40 -13.36
CA ARG A 120 0.25 24.70 -13.93
C ARG A 120 1.77 24.77 -14.01
N GLU A 121 2.43 24.15 -13.06
CA GLU A 121 3.86 23.94 -12.94
C GLU A 121 4.44 23.21 -14.18
N MET A 122 3.62 22.40 -14.87
CA MET A 122 3.96 21.72 -16.13
C MET A 122 3.38 22.43 -17.36
N GLY A 123 2.94 23.69 -17.23
CA GLY A 123 2.29 24.45 -18.31
C GLY A 123 0.78 24.25 -18.42
N GLY A 124 0.16 23.40 -17.59
CA GLY A 124 -1.29 23.15 -17.58
C GLY A 124 -1.79 22.23 -18.71
N SER A 125 -0.88 21.73 -19.56
CA SER A 125 -1.14 20.76 -20.62
C SER A 125 -0.07 19.67 -20.62
N ASP A 126 -0.24 18.65 -21.48
CA ASP A 126 0.77 17.61 -21.65
C ASP A 126 2.10 18.25 -22.09
N PRO A 127 3.19 18.08 -21.31
CA PRO A 127 4.48 18.67 -21.63
C PRO A 127 5.26 17.88 -22.70
N GLY A 128 4.68 16.81 -23.27
CA GLY A 128 5.31 15.93 -24.24
C GLY A 128 6.17 14.82 -23.61
N TRP A 129 6.16 14.71 -22.28
CA TRP A 129 6.88 13.68 -21.52
C TRP A 129 6.13 13.36 -20.21
N ASN A 130 6.42 12.21 -19.60
CA ASN A 130 5.75 11.77 -18.37
C ASN A 130 6.74 11.73 -17.19
N PRO A 131 6.69 12.72 -16.27
CA PRO A 131 7.60 12.81 -15.14
C PRO A 131 7.61 11.58 -14.24
N LEU A 132 6.44 11.06 -13.87
CA LEU A 132 6.36 9.86 -13.03
C LEU A 132 6.96 8.64 -13.72
N LYS A 133 6.66 8.42 -15.01
CA LYS A 133 7.22 7.28 -15.76
C LYS A 133 8.74 7.36 -15.82
N MET A 134 9.29 8.55 -16.04
CA MET A 134 10.73 8.77 -16.05
C MET A 134 11.35 8.55 -14.67
N ALA A 135 10.79 9.14 -13.62
CA ALA A 135 11.31 8.98 -12.26
C ALA A 135 11.35 7.51 -11.81
N ILE A 136 10.34 6.72 -12.19
CA ILE A 136 10.31 5.27 -11.94
C ILE A 136 11.49 4.59 -12.63
N ALA A 137 11.71 4.87 -13.92
CA ALA A 137 12.78 4.25 -14.69
C ALA A 137 14.16 4.57 -14.11
N GLU A 138 14.43 5.86 -13.89
CA GLU A 138 15.71 6.35 -13.34
C GLU A 138 15.96 5.78 -11.93
N ALA A 139 14.97 5.80 -11.04
CA ALA A 139 15.12 5.29 -9.67
C ALA A 139 15.40 3.78 -9.67
N HIS A 140 14.66 3.01 -10.47
CA HIS A 140 14.83 1.56 -10.53
C HIS A 140 16.18 1.14 -11.14
N GLU A 141 16.74 1.93 -12.06
CA GLU A 141 18.07 1.66 -12.64
C GLU A 141 19.17 1.63 -11.57
N VAL A 142 19.05 2.45 -10.52
CA VAL A 142 20.01 2.52 -9.41
C VAL A 142 19.53 1.80 -8.14
N GLY A 143 18.46 1.00 -8.24
CA GLY A 143 17.93 0.21 -7.11
C GLY A 143 17.24 1.02 -6.01
N ILE A 144 16.76 2.24 -6.32
CA ILE A 144 15.98 3.07 -5.41
C ILE A 144 14.49 2.77 -5.62
N GLN A 145 13.75 2.52 -4.53
CA GLN A 145 12.30 2.41 -4.60
C GLN A 145 11.66 3.78 -4.83
N LEU A 146 10.52 3.82 -5.52
CA LEU A 146 9.76 5.05 -5.72
C LEU A 146 8.32 4.86 -5.25
N HIS A 147 7.90 5.67 -4.29
CA HIS A 147 6.51 5.77 -3.84
C HIS A 147 5.92 7.08 -4.34
N ALA A 148 4.84 7.00 -5.12
CA ALA A 148 4.11 8.17 -5.57
C ALA A 148 3.40 8.85 -4.39
N TRP A 149 3.77 10.09 -4.10
CA TRP A 149 3.14 10.91 -3.08
C TRP A 149 1.99 11.71 -3.69
N ILE A 150 0.84 11.65 -3.03
CA ILE A 150 -0.39 12.31 -3.44
C ILE A 150 -0.94 13.11 -2.26
N ASN A 151 -1.10 14.42 -2.45
CA ASN A 151 -1.94 15.20 -1.55
C ASN A 151 -3.39 14.89 -1.87
N VAL A 152 -4.22 14.55 -0.88
CA VAL A 152 -5.62 14.12 -1.11
C VAL A 152 -6.60 15.30 -1.06
N LEU A 153 -6.51 16.13 -0.02
CA LEU A 153 -7.50 17.18 0.28
C LEU A 153 -7.44 18.44 -0.59
N PRO A 154 -6.28 19.01 -0.96
CA PRO A 154 -6.25 20.26 -1.72
C PRO A 154 -6.88 20.06 -3.10
N GLY A 155 -8.01 20.72 -3.34
CA GLY A 155 -8.78 20.62 -4.58
C GLY A 155 -8.52 21.75 -5.58
N TRP A 156 -7.90 22.85 -5.16
CA TRP A 156 -7.51 23.96 -6.04
C TRP A 156 -6.47 24.86 -5.39
N ARG A 157 -5.68 25.54 -6.22
CA ARG A 157 -4.80 26.64 -5.80
C ARG A 157 -4.83 27.74 -6.83
N GLY A 158 -5.48 28.84 -6.49
CA GLY A 158 -5.54 30.04 -7.31
C GLY A 158 -6.54 31.01 -6.71
N ASP A 159 -6.27 32.29 -6.90
CA ASP A 159 -7.13 33.44 -6.56
C ASP A 159 -8.40 33.53 -7.43
N LYS A 160 -8.43 32.78 -8.53
CA LYS A 160 -9.54 32.71 -9.48
C LYS A 160 -9.91 31.26 -9.75
N PRO A 161 -11.19 30.96 -10.05
CA PRO A 161 -11.58 29.63 -10.48
C PRO A 161 -10.75 29.15 -11.69
N PRO A 162 -10.47 27.84 -11.80
CA PRO A 162 -9.75 27.29 -12.95
C PRO A 162 -10.46 27.65 -14.26
N GLN A 163 -9.76 27.74 -15.39
CA GLN A 163 -10.43 27.82 -16.69
C GLN A 163 -10.91 26.45 -17.19
N ASN A 164 -10.21 25.39 -16.80
CA ASN A 164 -10.51 24.02 -17.22
C ASN A 164 -11.76 23.49 -16.48
N GLN A 165 -12.81 23.16 -17.24
CA GLN A 165 -14.08 22.62 -16.72
C GLN A 165 -13.93 21.24 -16.07
N LYS A 166 -12.91 20.46 -16.45
CA LYS A 166 -12.63 19.13 -15.87
C LYS A 166 -11.87 19.21 -14.55
N GLN A 167 -11.40 20.40 -14.15
CA GLN A 167 -10.71 20.54 -12.87
C GLN A 167 -11.73 20.37 -11.72
N ILE A 168 -11.35 19.64 -10.67
CA ILE A 168 -12.26 19.20 -9.59
C ILE A 168 -13.05 20.35 -8.96
N TYR A 169 -12.46 21.54 -8.79
CA TYR A 169 -13.14 22.75 -8.30
C TYR A 169 -14.38 23.13 -9.11
N ARG A 170 -14.35 22.92 -10.43
CA ARG A 170 -15.49 23.18 -11.31
C ARG A 170 -16.37 21.96 -11.51
N ALA A 171 -15.77 20.79 -11.65
CA ALA A 171 -16.49 19.55 -11.95
C ALA A 171 -17.32 19.06 -10.76
N HIS A 172 -16.82 19.27 -9.53
CA HIS A 172 -17.41 18.79 -8.29
C HIS A 172 -17.36 19.85 -7.19
N PRO A 173 -18.08 20.99 -7.35
CA PRO A 173 -18.13 22.03 -6.33
C PRO A 173 -18.72 21.53 -5.00
N ASP A 174 -19.56 20.50 -5.06
CA ASP A 174 -20.17 19.81 -3.92
C ASP A 174 -19.18 19.01 -3.06
N TRP A 175 -17.96 18.75 -3.55
CA TRP A 175 -16.92 18.07 -2.76
C TRP A 175 -16.15 19.03 -1.85
N PHE A 176 -16.31 20.35 -2.02
CA PHE A 176 -15.59 21.34 -1.26
C PHE A 176 -16.28 21.62 0.06
N MET A 177 -15.47 21.80 1.09
CA MET A 177 -15.96 22.16 2.43
C MET A 177 -16.64 23.53 2.39
N THR A 178 -17.79 23.61 3.04
CA THR A 178 -18.54 24.85 3.23
C THR A 178 -18.61 25.21 4.70
N ASP A 179 -18.89 26.47 4.99
CA ASP A 179 -19.26 26.92 6.33
C ASP A 179 -20.67 26.42 6.73
N GLU A 180 -21.10 26.76 7.94
CA GLU A 180 -22.43 26.41 8.46
C GLU A 180 -23.59 27.01 7.63
N SER A 181 -23.33 28.08 6.89
CA SER A 181 -24.30 28.73 6.00
C SER A 181 -24.30 28.15 4.57
N GLY A 182 -23.43 27.19 4.29
CA GLY A 182 -23.29 26.57 2.97
C GLY A 182 -22.40 27.35 2.00
N ASN A 183 -21.68 28.38 2.45
CA ASN A 183 -20.75 29.11 1.58
C ASN A 183 -19.43 28.34 1.46
N PRO A 184 -18.86 28.20 0.24
CA PRO A 184 -17.55 27.59 0.07
C PRO A 184 -16.45 28.46 0.68
N MET A 185 -15.32 27.82 1.03
CA MET A 185 -14.12 28.55 1.42
C MET A 185 -13.69 29.54 0.32
N PRO A 186 -13.31 30.79 0.69
CA PRO A 186 -12.85 31.78 -0.27
C PRO A 186 -11.54 31.35 -0.94
N LEU A 187 -11.33 31.83 -2.17
CA LEU A 187 -10.14 31.59 -2.99
C LEU A 187 -8.96 32.50 -2.66
#